data_AF-A0A380WH74-F1
#
_entry.id   AF-A0A380WH74-F1
#
_cell.length_a   1.000
_cell.length_b   1.000
_cell.length_c   1.000
_cell.angle_alpha   90.00
_cell.angle_beta   90.00
_cell.angle_gamma   90.00
#
_symmetry.space_group_name_H-M   'P 1'
#
loop_
_entity.id
_entity.type
_entity.pdbx_description
1 polymer ?
#
loop_
_entity_poly.entity_id
_entity_poly.type
_entity_poly.pdbx_seq_one_letter_code
_entity_poly.pdbx_strand_id
1 'polypeptide(L)'
;MSAWPEKRFLQAIVAVLAITPVLIGLAGVIIGPAFLHVEQPWPTDLDSHFRFLSGIFLAIGVAWFTCVPAIETKTARFCFLALLTFCGGLARLSSLLLAGRPSAGHLAGLSIELLAVPLLVIWQQRIARLTR
;
A
#
# COMPACT_ATOMS: atom_id res chain seq x y z
N MET A 1 -16.56 -4.94 26.68
CA MET A 1 -15.18 -4.42 26.65
C MET A 1 -15.13 -3.29 25.63
N SER A 2 -14.59 -2.11 25.96
CA SER A 2 -14.53 -0.99 25.02
C SER A 2 -13.66 -1.34 23.81
N ALA A 3 -14.18 -1.27 22.59
CA ALA A 3 -13.40 -1.47 21.36
C ALA A 3 -12.42 -0.32 21.07
N TRP A 4 -12.38 0.70 21.93
CA TRP A 4 -11.60 1.91 21.74
C TRP A 4 -10.08 1.69 21.61
N PRO A 5 -9.41 0.93 22.50
CA PRO A 5 -7.98 0.68 22.37
C PRO A 5 -7.65 -0.11 21.09
N GLU A 6 -8.48 -1.09 20.75
CA GLU A 6 -8.33 -1.92 19.55
C GLU A 6 -8.47 -1.08 18.28
N LYS A 7 -9.46 -0.17 18.23
CA LYS A 7 -9.62 0.79 17.14
C LYS A 7 -8.39 1.69 16.98
N ARG A 8 -7.87 2.26 18.08
CA ARG A 8 -6.69 3.14 18.05
C ARG A 8 -5.45 2.40 17.56
N PHE A 9 -5.31 1.13 17.91
CA PHE A 9 -4.20 0.30 17.44
C PHE A 9 -4.31 0.02 15.93
N LEU A 10 -5.50 -0.31 15.42
CA LEU A 10 -5.74 -0.44 13.99
C LEU A 10 -5.44 0.88 13.24
N GLN A 11 -5.90 2.02 13.77
CA GLN A 11 -5.62 3.35 13.20
C GLN A 11 -4.12 3.62 13.10
N ALA A 12 -3.36 3.34 14.17
CA ALA A 12 -1.92 3.54 14.19
C ALA A 12 -1.19 2.67 13.17
N ILE A 13 -1.53 1.38 13.10
CA ILE A 13 -0.91 0.45 12.13
C ILE A 13 -1.19 0.89 10.70
N VAL A 14 -2.45 1.20 10.37
CA VAL A 14 -2.81 1.66 9.02
C VAL A 14 -2.12 2.98 8.67
N ALA A 15 -2.03 3.92 9.62
CA ALA A 15 -1.33 5.17 9.43
C ALA A 15 0.16 4.96 9.14
N VAL A 16 0.84 4.11 9.93
CA VAL A 16 2.27 3.80 9.74
C VAL A 16 2.50 3.11 8.40
N LEU A 17 1.69 2.10 8.05
CA LEU A 17 1.83 1.39 6.77
C LEU A 17 1.55 2.29 5.57
N ALA A 18 0.63 3.25 5.69
CA ALA A 18 0.31 4.22 4.64
C ALA A 18 1.43 5.24 4.37
N ILE A 19 2.38 5.42 5.30
CA ILE A 19 3.57 6.26 5.06
C ILE A 19 4.38 5.71 3.89
N THR A 20 4.55 4.39 3.81
CA THR A 20 5.36 3.74 2.78
C THR A 20 4.91 4.10 1.35
N PRO A 21 3.65 3.85 0.92
CA PRO A 21 3.22 4.23 -0.42
C PRO A 21 3.29 5.73 -0.70
N VAL A 22 3.14 6.58 0.33
CA VAL A 22 3.33 8.03 0.18
C VAL A 22 4.79 8.37 -0.11
N LEU A 23 5.73 7.92 0.72
CA LEU A 23 7.14 8.25 0.56
C LEU A 23 7.73 7.62 -0.71
N ILE A 24 7.45 6.34 -0.95
CA ILE A 24 7.97 5.61 -2.12
C ILE A 24 7.32 6.11 -3.40
N GLY A 25 6.00 6.33 -3.40
CA GLY A 25 5.30 6.89 -4.54
C GLY A 25 5.78 8.31 -4.87
N LEU A 26 5.97 9.17 -3.87
CA LEU A 26 6.51 10.51 -4.07
C LEU A 26 7.95 10.47 -4.62
N ALA A 27 8.81 9.62 -4.05
CA ALA A 27 10.16 9.42 -4.56
C ALA A 27 10.12 8.99 -6.04
N GLY A 28 9.36 7.96 -6.38
CA GLY A 28 9.27 7.50 -7.77
C GLY A 28 8.69 8.53 -8.73
N VAL A 29 7.76 9.38 -8.28
CA VAL A 29 7.26 10.51 -9.08
C VAL A 29 8.33 11.57 -9.33
N ILE A 30 9.20 11.85 -8.35
CA ILE A 30 10.21 12.93 -8.45
C ILE A 30 11.45 12.45 -9.20
N ILE A 31 12.05 11.34 -8.75
CA ILE A 31 13.35 10.86 -9.25
C ILE A 31 13.23 9.75 -10.32
N GLY A 32 12.04 9.23 -10.59
CA GLY A 32 11.83 8.22 -11.63
C GLY A 32 12.58 6.91 -11.34
N PRO A 33 12.96 6.15 -12.39
CA PRO A 33 13.70 4.88 -12.27
C PRO A 33 15.00 4.93 -11.43
N ALA A 34 15.62 6.10 -11.25
CA ALA A 34 16.79 6.25 -10.37
C ALA A 34 16.49 5.86 -8.91
N PHE A 35 15.23 5.90 -8.47
CA PHE A 35 14.81 5.36 -7.16
C PHE A 35 15.22 3.89 -6.98
N LEU A 36 15.24 3.12 -8.07
CA LEU A 36 15.64 1.72 -8.09
C LEU A 36 17.12 1.53 -8.47
N HIS A 37 17.93 2.59 -8.38
CA HIS A 37 19.34 2.59 -8.79
C HIS A 37 19.55 2.18 -10.27
N VAL A 38 18.55 2.44 -11.12
CA VAL A 38 18.70 2.32 -12.57
C VAL A 38 19.50 3.53 -13.07
N GLU A 39 20.56 3.30 -13.83
CA GLU A 39 21.40 4.37 -14.39
C GLU A 39 20.83 4.91 -15.71
N GLN A 40 21.05 6.20 -15.98
CA GLN A 40 20.72 6.82 -17.25
C GLN A 40 21.75 6.43 -18.34
N PRO A 41 21.35 6.39 -19.63
CA PRO A 41 20.00 6.66 -20.13
C PRO A 41 19.07 5.46 -20.00
N TRP A 42 17.84 5.68 -19.54
CA TRP A 42 16.76 4.68 -19.60
C TRP A 42 15.71 5.03 -20.66
N PRO A 43 14.97 4.05 -21.20
CA PRO A 43 13.93 4.32 -22.19
C PRO A 43 12.89 5.33 -21.70
N THR A 44 12.46 6.25 -22.57
CA THR A 44 11.47 7.28 -22.21
C THR A 44 10.15 6.69 -21.75
N ASP A 45 9.72 5.59 -22.37
CA ASP A 45 8.50 4.87 -21.98
C ASP A 45 8.61 4.25 -20.58
N LEU A 46 9.81 3.81 -20.19
CA LEU A 46 10.05 3.32 -18.82
C LEU A 46 9.92 4.46 -17.80
N ASP A 47 10.51 5.63 -18.08
CA ASP A 47 10.39 6.81 -17.19
C ASP A 47 8.93 7.21 -17.00
N SER A 48 8.21 7.39 -18.12
CA SER A 48 6.81 7.80 -18.14
C SER A 48 5.93 6.81 -17.37
N HIS A 49 6.05 5.51 -17.66
CA HIS A 49 5.26 4.48 -17.01
C HIS A 49 5.60 4.33 -15.51
N PHE A 50 6.88 4.42 -15.16
CA PHE A 50 7.32 4.36 -13.76
C PHE A 50 6.78 5.52 -12.92
N ARG A 51 6.83 6.75 -13.44
CA ARG A 51 6.27 7.93 -12.76
C ARG A 51 4.75 7.84 -12.63
N PHE A 52 4.06 7.35 -13.67
CA PHE A 52 2.62 7.12 -13.61
C PHE A 52 2.22 6.13 -12.51
N LEU A 53 2.87 4.95 -12.46
CA LEU A 53 2.62 3.95 -11.42
C LEU A 53 2.97 4.48 -10.02
N SER A 54 4.05 5.23 -9.90
CA SER A 54 4.46 5.88 -8.64
C SER A 54 3.43 6.90 -8.17
N GLY A 55 2.84 7.67 -9.09
CA GLY A 55 1.75 8.61 -8.80
C GLY A 55 0.49 7.92 -8.32
N ILE A 56 0.11 6.79 -8.95
CA ILE A 56 -1.00 5.96 -8.46
C ILE A 56 -0.69 5.41 -7.06
N PHE A 57 0.52 4.92 -6.82
CA PHE A 57 0.92 4.37 -5.53
C PHE A 57 0.87 5.44 -4.42
N LEU A 58 1.36 6.65 -4.71
CA LEU A 58 1.22 7.83 -3.85
C LEU A 58 -0.25 8.13 -3.55
N ALA A 59 -1.10 8.18 -4.57
CA ALA A 59 -2.54 8.45 -4.40
C ALA A 59 -3.24 7.39 -3.54
N ILE A 60 -2.90 6.11 -3.69
CA ILE A 60 -3.38 5.02 -2.84
C ILE A 60 -2.92 5.24 -1.39
N GLY A 61 -1.66 5.61 -1.17
CA GLY A 61 -1.13 5.93 0.16
C GLY A 61 -1.88 7.06 0.85
N VAL A 62 -2.13 8.17 0.13
CA VAL A 62 -2.95 9.28 0.62
C VAL A 62 -4.38 8.81 0.90
N ALA A 63 -4.96 7.99 0.02
CA ALA A 63 -6.31 7.47 0.20
C ALA A 63 -6.45 6.60 1.46
N TRP A 64 -5.42 5.83 1.84
CA TRP A 64 -5.39 5.09 3.11
C TRP A 64 -5.49 6.02 4.32
N PHE A 65 -4.78 7.14 4.33
CA PHE A 65 -4.85 8.12 5.43
C PHE A 65 -6.27 8.66 5.65
N THR A 66 -7.05 8.85 4.58
CA THR A 66 -8.43 9.33 4.72
C THR A 66 -9.37 8.34 5.42
N CYS A 67 -9.00 7.05 5.47
CA CYS A 67 -9.76 6.05 6.23
C CYS A 67 -9.46 6.13 7.73
N VAL A 68 -8.27 6.58 8.13
CA VAL A 68 -7.78 6.48 9.52
C VAL A 68 -8.70 7.15 10.54
N PRO A 69 -9.17 8.42 10.37
CA PRO A 69 -9.92 9.10 11.43
C PRO A 69 -11.25 8.44 11.82
N ALA A 70 -11.91 7.77 10.87
CA ALA A 70 -13.22 7.14 11.05
C ALA A 70 -13.24 5.70 10.51
N ILE A 71 -12.16 4.96 10.77
CA ILE A 71 -11.85 3.67 10.17
C ILE A 71 -12.97 2.63 10.28
N GLU A 72 -13.76 2.67 11.36
CA GLU A 72 -14.90 1.80 11.65
C GLU A 72 -16.08 2.02 10.69
N THR A 73 -16.22 3.21 10.11
CA THR A 73 -17.34 3.58 9.21
C THR A 73 -17.00 3.42 7.73
N LYS A 74 -15.72 3.22 7.40
CA LYS A 74 -15.21 3.30 6.02
C LYS A 74 -14.98 1.93 5.37
N THR A 75 -15.70 0.88 5.79
CA THR A 75 -15.47 -0.51 5.32
C THR A 75 -15.40 -0.63 3.80
N ALA A 76 -16.32 -0.04 3.04
CA ALA A 76 -16.30 -0.15 1.57
C ALA A 76 -15.02 0.43 0.95
N ARG A 77 -14.61 1.63 1.39
CA ARG A 77 -13.37 2.28 0.92
C ARG A 77 -12.14 1.50 1.38
N PHE A 78 -12.14 1.01 2.61
CA PHE A 78 -11.05 0.21 3.18
C PHE A 78 -10.85 -1.08 2.37
N CYS A 79 -11.94 -1.81 2.08
CA CYS A 79 -11.90 -3.02 1.25
C CYS A 79 -11.46 -2.71 -0.19
N PHE A 80 -11.91 -1.59 -0.77
CA PHE A 80 -11.49 -1.19 -2.11
C PHE A 80 -9.98 -0.90 -2.17
N LEU A 81 -9.44 -0.12 -1.25
CA LEU A 81 -8.01 0.14 -1.17
C LEU A 81 -7.21 -1.14 -0.91
N ALA A 82 -7.72 -2.02 -0.04
CA ALA A 82 -7.12 -3.33 0.21
C ALA A 82 -7.08 -4.18 -1.07
N LEU A 83 -8.14 -4.19 -1.87
CA LEU A 83 -8.18 -4.88 -3.15
C LEU A 83 -7.13 -4.32 -4.12
N LEU A 84 -7.04 -3.01 -4.27
CA LEU A 84 -6.01 -2.38 -5.12
C LEU A 84 -4.60 -2.76 -4.69
N THR A 85 -4.31 -2.68 -3.39
CA THR A 85 -3.00 -3.04 -2.83
C THR A 85 -2.71 -4.53 -2.99
N PHE A 86 -3.70 -5.40 -2.78
CA PHE A 86 -3.57 -6.84 -2.98
C PHE A 86 -3.33 -7.21 -4.45
N CYS A 87 -4.04 -6.59 -5.39
CA CYS A 87 -3.79 -6.77 -6.82
C CYS A 87 -2.37 -6.35 -7.21
N GLY A 88 -1.85 -5.25 -6.64
CA GLY A 88 -0.45 -4.86 -6.79
C GLY A 88 0.52 -5.92 -6.26
N GLY A 89 0.21 -6.51 -5.10
CA GLY A 89 0.95 -7.64 -4.55
C GLY A 89 0.94 -8.88 -5.45
N LEU A 90 -0.19 -9.21 -6.08
CA LEU A 90 -0.27 -10.31 -7.05
C LEU A 90 0.60 -10.04 -8.28
N ALA A 91 0.58 -8.81 -8.81
CA ALA A 91 1.46 -8.42 -9.91
C ALA A 91 2.94 -8.54 -9.50
N ARG A 92 3.29 -8.11 -8.28
CA ARG A 92 4.66 -8.24 -7.76
C ARG A 92 5.06 -9.70 -7.50
N LEU A 93 4.14 -10.54 -7.02
CA LEU A 93 4.36 -11.99 -6.89
C LEU A 93 4.62 -12.63 -8.24
N SER A 94 3.83 -12.28 -9.27
CA SER A 94 4.06 -12.77 -10.62
C SER A 94 5.45 -12.38 -11.14
N SER A 95 5.89 -11.14 -10.88
CA SER A 95 7.24 -10.70 -11.22
C SER A 95 8.32 -11.47 -10.46
N LEU A 96 8.11 -11.79 -9.18
CA LEU A 96 9.04 -12.61 -8.40
C LEU A 96 9.21 -14.00 -9.02
N LEU A 97 8.11 -14.60 -9.47
CA LEU A 97 8.10 -15.94 -10.06
C LEU A 97 8.71 -15.96 -11.47
N LEU A 98 8.51 -14.90 -12.26
CA LEU A 98 8.92 -14.84 -13.66
C LEU A 98 10.31 -14.24 -13.87
N ALA A 99 10.67 -13.21 -13.10
CA ALA A 99 11.91 -12.44 -13.26
C ALA A 99 12.90 -12.62 -12.10
N GLY A 100 12.49 -13.30 -11.03
CA GLY A 100 13.33 -13.59 -9.87
C GLY A 100 13.23 -12.56 -8.74
N ARG A 101 14.14 -12.68 -7.77
CA ARG A 101 14.04 -12.02 -6.47
C ARG A 101 14.29 -10.51 -6.56
N PRO A 102 13.33 -9.65 -6.13
CA PRO A 102 13.55 -8.20 -6.08
C PRO A 102 14.28 -7.78 -4.80
N SER A 103 14.50 -6.48 -4.64
CA SER A 103 15.15 -5.93 -3.44
C SER A 103 14.37 -6.22 -2.15
N ALA A 104 15.06 -6.16 -1.00
CA ALA A 104 14.45 -6.43 0.30
C ALA A 104 13.22 -5.55 0.58
N GLY A 105 13.25 -4.28 0.17
CA GLY A 105 12.10 -3.38 0.29
C GLY A 105 10.87 -3.86 -0.49
N HIS A 106 11.06 -4.41 -1.70
CA HIS A 106 9.96 -4.96 -2.49
C HIS A 106 9.42 -6.27 -1.89
N LEU A 107 10.26 -7.10 -1.29
CA LEU A 107 9.81 -8.31 -0.58
C LEU A 107 9.02 -7.97 0.70
N ALA A 108 9.43 -6.93 1.42
CA ALA A 108 8.68 -6.41 2.55
C ALA A 108 7.32 -5.86 2.08
N GLY A 109 7.30 -5.08 1.01
CA GLY A 109 6.08 -4.59 0.36
C GLY A 109 5.15 -5.73 -0.06
N LEU A 110 5.68 -6.75 -0.72
CA LEU A 110 4.93 -7.95 -1.12
C LEU A 110 4.26 -8.66 0.07
N SER A 111 5.00 -8.81 1.18
CA SER A 111 4.47 -9.42 2.40
C SER A 111 3.32 -8.59 3.00
N ILE A 112 3.45 -7.25 2.98
CA ILE A 112 2.39 -6.35 3.44
C ILE A 112 1.16 -6.48 2.52
N GLU A 113 1.36 -6.45 1.21
CA GLU A 113 0.31 -6.47 0.20
C GLU A 113 -0.52 -7.77 0.25
N LEU A 114 0.14 -8.92 0.39
CA LEU A 114 -0.52 -10.23 0.33
C LEU A 114 -0.96 -10.78 1.69
N LEU A 115 -0.34 -10.37 2.80
CA LEU A 115 -0.64 -10.90 4.13
C LEU A 115 -1.22 -9.83 5.06
N ALA A 116 -0.50 -8.74 5.28
CA ALA A 116 -0.92 -7.75 6.27
C ALA A 116 -2.23 -7.07 5.85
N VAL A 117 -2.38 -6.67 4.60
CA VAL A 117 -3.57 -5.98 4.10
C VAL A 117 -4.85 -6.81 4.23
N PRO A 118 -4.90 -8.09 3.79
CA PRO A 118 -6.06 -8.95 4.05
C PRO A 118 -6.40 -9.11 5.54
N LEU A 119 -5.39 -9.28 6.40
CA LEU A 119 -5.59 -9.37 7.85
C LEU A 119 -6.16 -8.07 8.43
N LEU A 120 -5.71 -6.91 7.94
CA LEU A 120 -6.26 -5.60 8.33
C LEU A 120 -7.71 -5.43 7.92
N VAL A 121 -8.13 -5.99 6.76
CA VAL A 121 -9.56 -5.98 6.36
C VAL A 121 -10.40 -6.78 7.34
N ILE A 122 -9.97 -7.99 7.71
CA ILE A 122 -10.67 -8.84 8.68
C ILE A 122 -10.80 -8.11 10.02
N TRP A 123 -9.72 -7.46 10.46
CA TRP A 123 -9.69 -6.71 11.70
C TRP A 123 -10.58 -5.46 11.65
N GLN A 124 -10.53 -4.69 10.56
CA GLN A 124 -11.41 -3.52 10.37
C GLN A 124 -12.88 -3.92 10.40
N GLN A 125 -13.26 -5.03 9.76
CA GLN A 125 -14.64 -5.52 9.77
C GLN A 125 -15.11 -5.91 11.18
N ARG A 126 -14.22 -6.47 12.00
CA ARG A 126 -14.51 -6.74 13.43
C ARG A 126 -14.80 -5.43 14.17
N ILE A 127 -13.94 -4.42 14.04
CA ILE A 127 -14.12 -3.10 14.67
C ILE A 127 -15.43 -2.46 14.21
N ALA A 128 -15.73 -2.51 12.92
CA ALA A 128 -16.97 -1.98 12.36
C ALA A 128 -18.22 -2.66 12.95
N ARG A 129 -18.17 -3.97 13.21
CA ARG A 129 -19.28 -4.70 13.87
C ARG A 129 -19.42 -4.36 15.36
N LEU A 130 -18.32 -4.13 16.07
CA LEU A 130 -18.33 -3.80 17.49
C LEU A 130 -18.77 -2.36 17.81
N THR A 131 -18.81 -1.50 16.80
CA THR A 131 -19.13 -0.06 16.94
C THR A 131 -20.46 0.32 16.27
N ARG A 132 -21.18 -0.67 15.73
CA ARG A 132 -22.59 -0.53 15.33
C ARG A 132 -23.49 -0.79 16.52
#